data_AF-A0A6P0U446-F1
#
_entry.id   AF-A0A6P0U446-F1
#
_cell.length_a   1.000
_cell.length_b   1.000
_cell.length_c   1.000
_cell.angle_alpha   90.00
_cell.angle_beta   90.00
_cell.angle_gamma   90.00
#
_symmetry.space_group_name_H-M   'P 1'
#
loop_
_entity.id
_entity.type
_entity.pdbx_description
1 polymer ?
#
loop_
_entity_poly.entity_id
_entity_poly.type
_entity_poly.pdbx_seq_one_letter_code
_entity_poly.pdbx_strand_id
1 'polypeptide(L)'
;MRLLCLSNGHGEDAIACRILRPLQQSTAIKELVALPLVGTGQAYQSLNIPIIGQTKAMPSGGFVYMDGSQLVRDVRGGLVPLTLSQLRSVRQWGRSGGQILAVGDIVPLLFAWWGRAPYGFVGTAKSEYYLRDESGVLTRCTWFERMESWAGSVYSPLERWLIGRSRCHAVFPRDHLTAMFLRKWDIPVFDLGNPMMDGF
;
A
#
# COMPACT_ATOMS: atom_id res chain seq x y z
N MET A 1 3.03 -3.84 20.53
CA MET A 1 2.43 -2.82 19.64
C MET A 1 1.10 -3.31 19.11
N ARG A 2 0.25 -2.42 18.60
CA ARG A 2 -0.98 -2.79 17.88
C ARG A 2 -0.80 -2.40 16.41
N LEU A 3 -1.09 -3.31 15.49
CA LEU A 3 -0.85 -3.13 14.06
C LEU A 3 -2.15 -3.23 13.26
N LEU A 4 -2.39 -2.23 12.41
CA LEU A 4 -3.42 -2.24 11.39
C LEU A 4 -2.77 -2.41 10.02
N CYS A 5 -3.14 -3.44 9.29
CA CYS A 5 -2.73 -3.63 7.90
C CYS A 5 -3.78 -3.06 6.94
N LEU A 6 -3.35 -2.22 6.00
CA LEU A 6 -4.17 -1.70 4.91
C LEU A 6 -3.71 -2.30 3.60
N SER A 7 -4.64 -2.75 2.76
CA SER A 7 -4.34 -3.32 1.44
C SER A 7 -5.33 -2.86 0.39
N ASN A 8 -4.86 -2.77 -0.86
CA ASN A 8 -5.66 -2.28 -1.99
C ASN A 8 -6.12 -3.38 -2.95
N GLY A 9 -6.90 -4.34 -2.45
CA GLY A 9 -7.50 -5.38 -3.28
C GLY A 9 -6.94 -6.78 -3.02
N HIS A 10 -7.45 -7.76 -3.74
CA HIS A 10 -7.24 -9.18 -3.45
C HIS A 10 -5.77 -9.64 -3.59
N GLY A 11 -5.01 -9.07 -4.52
CA GLY A 11 -3.58 -9.40 -4.68
C GLY A 11 -2.75 -8.88 -3.51
N GLU A 12 -2.98 -7.63 -3.13
CA GLU A 12 -2.36 -6.95 -2.01
C GLU A 12 -2.75 -7.59 -0.68
N ASP A 13 -3.99 -8.07 -0.53
CA ASP A 13 -4.44 -8.86 0.62
C ASP A 13 -3.59 -10.12 0.78
N ALA A 14 -3.30 -10.83 -0.32
CA ALA A 14 -2.48 -12.04 -0.29
C ALA A 14 -1.02 -11.73 0.07
N ILE A 15 -0.46 -10.65 -0.48
CA ILE A 15 0.89 -10.18 -0.16
C ILE A 15 0.97 -9.78 1.32
N ALA A 16 0.02 -8.98 1.79
CA ALA A 16 -0.09 -8.59 3.19
C ALA A 16 -0.17 -9.81 4.10
N CYS A 17 -0.99 -10.81 3.77
CA CYS A 17 -1.12 -12.05 4.54
C CYS A 17 0.20 -12.82 4.66
N ARG A 18 1.07 -12.81 3.64
CA ARG A 18 2.42 -13.40 3.74
C ARG A 18 3.29 -12.70 4.77
N ILE A 19 3.20 -11.37 4.85
CA ILE A 19 3.94 -10.55 5.83
C ILE A 19 3.34 -10.72 7.24
N LEU A 20 2.01 -10.76 7.33
CA LEU A 20 1.30 -10.79 8.61
C LEU A 20 1.38 -12.14 9.32
N ARG A 21 1.50 -13.25 8.58
CA ARG A 21 1.58 -14.61 9.15
C ARG A 21 2.74 -14.78 10.16
N PRO A 22 4.01 -14.48 9.82
CA PRO A 22 5.10 -14.55 10.80
C PRO A 22 4.93 -13.50 11.91
N LEU A 23 4.40 -12.32 11.59
CA LEU A 23 4.16 -11.24 12.55
C LEU A 23 3.11 -11.61 13.62
N GLN A 24 2.11 -12.43 13.27
CA GLN A 24 1.10 -12.92 14.21
C GLN A 24 1.71 -13.82 15.31
N GLN A 25 2.84 -14.46 15.02
CA GLN A 25 3.58 -15.29 15.98
C GLN A 25 4.51 -14.46 16.88
N SER A 26 4.71 -13.17 16.58
CA SER A 26 5.59 -12.29 17.33
C SER A 26 4.94 -11.80 18.63
N THR A 27 5.62 -11.99 19.76
CA THR A 27 5.20 -11.42 21.06
C THR A 27 5.22 -9.89 21.08
N ALA A 28 5.88 -9.25 20.11
CA ALA A 28 5.89 -7.80 19.97
C ALA A 28 4.52 -7.25 19.51
N ILE A 29 3.67 -8.03 18.85
CA ILE A 29 2.36 -7.61 18.36
C ILE A 29 1.27 -8.11 19.31
N LYS A 30 0.65 -7.17 20.03
CA LYS A 30 -0.43 -7.45 20.99
C LYS A 30 -1.80 -7.53 20.32
N GLU A 31 -1.96 -6.84 19.21
CA GLU A 31 -3.19 -6.79 18.44
C GLU A 31 -2.83 -6.62 16.97
N LEU A 32 -3.39 -7.48 16.14
CA LEU A 32 -3.22 -7.44 14.70
C LEU A 32 -4.59 -7.43 14.06
N VAL A 33 -4.87 -6.39 13.27
CA VAL A 33 -6.12 -6.27 12.51
C VAL A 33 -5.83 -5.83 11.09
N ALA A 34 -6.76 -6.08 10.19
CA ALA A 34 -6.66 -5.66 8.79
C ALA A 34 -7.85 -4.78 8.39
N LEU A 35 -7.65 -3.98 7.36
CA LEU A 35 -8.70 -3.27 6.65
C LEU A 35 -8.39 -3.34 5.14
N PRO A 36 -9.02 -4.27 4.41
CA PRO A 36 -8.98 -4.27 2.96
C PRO A 36 -9.80 -3.08 2.47
N LEU A 37 -9.18 -2.22 1.66
CA LEU A 37 -9.87 -1.05 1.11
C LEU A 37 -10.83 -1.45 0.00
N VAL A 38 -10.52 -2.53 -0.71
CA VAL A 38 -11.36 -3.11 -1.76
C VAL A 38 -11.56 -4.60 -1.52
N GLY A 39 -12.80 -5.06 -1.69
CA GLY A 39 -13.16 -6.45 -1.50
C GLY A 39 -13.62 -6.77 -0.07
N THR A 40 -13.73 -8.05 0.22
CA THR A 40 -14.28 -8.58 1.49
C THR A 40 -13.20 -9.04 2.47
N GLY A 41 -11.91 -9.05 2.07
CA GLY A 41 -10.80 -9.46 2.93
C GLY A 41 -10.73 -10.96 3.21
N GLN A 42 -11.19 -11.81 2.29
CA GLN A 42 -11.18 -13.27 2.47
C GLN A 42 -9.80 -13.82 2.85
N ALA A 43 -8.71 -13.27 2.32
CA ALA A 43 -7.36 -13.69 2.66
C ALA A 43 -7.07 -13.48 4.17
N TYR A 44 -7.44 -12.33 4.73
CA TYR A 44 -7.29 -12.03 6.15
C TYR A 44 -8.13 -12.96 7.02
N GLN A 45 -9.38 -13.21 6.62
CA GLN A 45 -10.28 -14.13 7.32
C GLN A 45 -9.71 -15.55 7.37
N SER A 46 -9.08 -16.02 6.29
CA SER A 46 -8.44 -17.34 6.25
C SER A 46 -7.27 -17.49 7.24
N LEU A 47 -6.64 -16.38 7.65
CA LEU A 47 -5.60 -16.34 8.69
C LEU A 47 -6.14 -16.00 10.08
N ASN A 48 -7.46 -15.94 10.25
CA ASN A 48 -8.12 -15.49 11.47
C ASN A 48 -7.66 -14.08 11.91
N ILE A 49 -7.33 -13.22 10.95
CA ILE A 49 -6.99 -11.82 11.22
C ILE A 49 -8.30 -11.02 11.23
N PRO A 50 -8.67 -10.38 12.36
CA PRO A 50 -9.88 -9.59 12.43
C PRO A 50 -9.84 -8.41 11.45
N ILE A 51 -10.96 -8.17 10.79
CA ILE A 51 -11.14 -7.03 9.90
C ILE A 51 -11.87 -5.92 10.65
N ILE A 52 -11.31 -4.71 10.64
CA ILE A 52 -11.99 -3.52 11.17
C ILE A 52 -12.72 -2.76 10.07
N GLY A 53 -13.77 -2.04 10.44
CA GLY A 53 -14.51 -1.18 9.52
C GLY A 53 -15.41 -1.95 8.55
N GLN A 54 -16.01 -1.22 7.61
CA GLN A 54 -16.87 -1.81 6.59
C GLN A 54 -16.04 -2.29 5.40
N THR A 55 -16.39 -3.47 4.89
CA THR A 55 -15.83 -4.05 3.68
C THR A 55 -16.95 -4.36 2.69
N LYS A 56 -16.71 -4.18 1.40
CA LYS A 56 -17.71 -4.44 0.36
C LYS A 56 -17.03 -5.00 -0.88
N ALA A 57 -17.65 -5.99 -1.50
CA ALA A 57 -17.30 -6.40 -2.85
C ALA A 57 -17.63 -5.25 -3.82
N MET A 58 -16.60 -4.69 -4.45
CA MET A 58 -16.76 -3.60 -5.41
C MET A 58 -16.87 -4.17 -6.83
N PRO A 59 -17.76 -3.65 -7.69
CA PRO A 59 -17.92 -4.10 -9.06
C PRO A 59 -16.62 -4.15 -9.88
N SER A 60 -15.69 -3.23 -9.65
CA SER A 60 -14.39 -3.18 -10.35
C SER A 60 -13.32 -4.12 -9.79
N GLY A 61 -13.54 -4.72 -8.61
CA GLY A 61 -12.53 -5.53 -7.92
C GLY A 61 -11.27 -4.78 -7.48
N GLY A 62 -11.21 -3.45 -7.61
CA GLY A 62 -10.05 -2.62 -7.23
C GLY A 62 -9.25 -2.05 -8.40
N PHE A 63 -9.60 -2.40 -9.64
CA PHE A 63 -8.94 -1.88 -10.85
C PHE A 63 -9.45 -0.50 -11.28
N VAL A 64 -9.59 0.41 -10.33
CA VAL A 64 -10.11 1.77 -10.55
C VAL A 64 -9.21 2.59 -11.48
N TYR A 65 -7.91 2.24 -11.59
CA TYR A 65 -6.92 3.01 -12.33
C TYR A 65 -7.03 2.91 -13.86
N MET A 66 -7.80 1.95 -14.40
CA MET A 66 -7.80 1.65 -15.84
C MET A 66 -9.06 2.13 -16.60
N ASP A 67 -10.17 2.43 -15.91
CA ASP A 67 -11.42 2.77 -16.59
C ASP A 67 -12.33 3.67 -15.75
N GLY A 68 -12.45 4.94 -16.14
CA GLY A 68 -13.31 5.92 -15.46
C GLY A 68 -14.79 5.51 -15.40
N SER A 69 -15.25 4.63 -16.30
CA SER A 69 -16.60 4.09 -16.26
C SER A 69 -16.82 3.12 -15.08
N GLN A 70 -15.79 2.38 -14.67
CA GLN A 70 -15.83 1.48 -13.53
C GLN A 70 -15.84 2.26 -12.21
N LEU A 71 -15.11 3.37 -12.14
CA LEU A 71 -15.14 4.30 -11.01
C LEU A 71 -16.55 4.87 -10.77
N VAL A 72 -17.27 5.23 -11.84
CA VAL A 72 -18.67 5.69 -11.74
C VAL A 72 -19.60 4.59 -11.22
N ARG A 73 -19.41 3.33 -11.63
CA ARG A 73 -20.19 2.19 -11.14
C ARG A 73 -19.93 1.92 -9.66
N ASP A 74 -18.68 2.03 -9.24
CA ASP A 74 -18.28 1.87 -7.84
C ASP A 74 -18.81 3.00 -6.96
N VAL A 75 -18.75 4.26 -7.43
CA VAL A 75 -19.34 5.41 -6.74
C VAL A 75 -20.85 5.23 -6.55
N ARG A 76 -21.57 4.82 -7.60
CA ARG A 76 -22.99 4.47 -7.51
C ARG A 76 -23.24 3.26 -6.60
N GLY A 77 -22.27 2.33 -6.54
CA GLY A 77 -22.26 1.17 -5.64
C GLY A 77 -22.00 1.51 -4.17
N GLY A 78 -21.80 2.78 -3.81
CA GLY A 78 -21.57 3.21 -2.43
C GLY A 78 -20.10 3.31 -2.03
N LEU A 79 -19.17 3.47 -2.98
CA LEU A 79 -17.75 3.68 -2.71
C LEU A 79 -17.51 4.86 -1.76
N VAL A 80 -18.21 5.98 -1.95
CA VAL A 80 -18.01 7.21 -1.15
C VAL A 80 -18.33 7.00 0.34
N PRO A 81 -19.54 6.54 0.74
CA PRO A 81 -19.83 6.30 2.15
C PRO A 81 -18.93 5.21 2.76
N LEU A 82 -18.57 4.17 1.98
CA LEU A 82 -17.62 3.13 2.39
C LEU A 82 -16.24 3.74 2.72
N THR A 83 -15.68 4.49 1.77
CA THR A 83 -14.37 5.16 1.90
C THR A 83 -14.36 6.08 3.12
N LEU A 84 -15.43 6.87 3.34
CA LEU A 84 -15.53 7.74 4.51
C LEU A 84 -15.58 6.95 5.82
N SER A 85 -16.31 5.83 5.87
CA SER A 85 -16.37 4.94 7.03
C SER A 85 -15.00 4.31 7.35
N GLN A 86 -14.30 3.86 6.32
CA GLN A 86 -12.94 3.32 6.42
C GLN A 86 -11.94 4.38 6.90
N LEU A 87 -11.97 5.60 6.34
CA LEU A 87 -11.14 6.72 6.78
C LEU A 87 -11.36 7.08 8.25
N ARG A 88 -12.61 7.04 8.74
CA ARG A 88 -12.90 7.24 10.17
C ARG A 88 -12.29 6.14 11.03
N SER A 89 -12.42 4.88 10.60
CA SER A 89 -11.86 3.72 11.30
C SER A 89 -10.34 3.82 11.42
N VAL A 90 -9.66 4.19 10.32
CA VAL A 90 -8.20 4.40 10.30
C VAL A 90 -7.78 5.57 11.18
N ARG A 91 -8.57 6.66 11.19
CA ARG A 91 -8.31 7.83 12.05
C ARG A 91 -8.49 7.50 13.53
N GLN A 92 -9.50 6.69 13.88
CA GLN A 92 -9.72 6.21 15.24
C GLN A 92 -8.61 5.27 15.69
N TRP A 93 -8.17 4.36 14.81
CA TRP A 93 -7.02 3.49 15.06
C TRP A 93 -5.77 4.30 15.41
N GLY A 94 -5.43 5.30 14.58
CA GLY A 94 -4.28 6.16 14.86
C GLY A 94 -4.39 6.95 16.16
N ARG A 95 -5.60 7.47 16.48
CA ARG A 95 -5.86 8.13 17.77
C ARG A 95 -5.71 7.21 18.97
N SER A 96 -6.00 5.92 18.81
CA SER A 96 -5.83 4.96 19.89
C SER A 96 -4.36 4.74 20.24
N GLY A 97 -3.42 5.06 19.34
CA GLY A 97 -1.98 4.80 19.49
C GLY A 97 -1.52 3.50 18.80
N GLY A 98 -2.24 3.07 17.75
CA GLY A 98 -1.82 1.96 16.89
C GLY A 98 -0.81 2.39 15.82
N GLN A 99 -0.19 1.42 15.17
CA GLN A 99 0.66 1.59 13.99
C GLN A 99 -0.04 1.06 12.74
N ILE A 100 0.39 1.50 11.55
CA ILE A 100 -0.24 1.12 10.29
C ILE A 100 0.81 0.53 9.32
N LEU A 101 0.51 -0.60 8.71
CA LEU A 101 1.26 -1.12 7.56
C LEU A 101 0.39 -0.96 6.32
N ALA A 102 0.82 -0.14 5.37
CA ALA A 102 0.15 0.02 4.08
C ALA A 102 0.81 -0.86 3.03
N VAL A 103 0.04 -1.73 2.37
CA VAL A 103 0.50 -2.69 1.36
C VAL A 103 -0.23 -2.39 0.06
N GLY A 104 0.51 -2.04 -0.99
CA GLY A 104 -0.08 -1.77 -2.30
C GLY A 104 0.51 -0.52 -2.95
N ASP A 105 -0.36 0.44 -3.24
CA ASP A 105 -0.06 1.65 -3.99
C ASP A 105 -0.36 2.94 -3.18
N ILE A 106 -0.62 4.03 -3.88
CA ILE A 106 -0.94 5.34 -3.31
C ILE A 106 -2.20 5.33 -2.41
N VAL A 107 -3.19 4.47 -2.66
CA VAL A 107 -4.47 4.48 -1.92
C VAL A 107 -4.29 4.07 -0.45
N PRO A 108 -3.72 2.89 -0.10
CA PRO A 108 -3.46 2.50 1.28
C PRO A 108 -2.41 3.40 1.93
N LEU A 109 -1.46 3.93 1.15
CA LEU A 109 -0.50 4.93 1.62
C LEU A 109 -1.17 6.23 2.09
N LEU A 110 -2.13 6.76 1.31
CA LEU A 110 -2.91 7.94 1.68
C LEU A 110 -3.74 7.68 2.95
N PHE A 111 -4.36 6.52 3.07
CA PHE A 111 -5.10 6.13 4.28
C PHE A 111 -4.19 6.05 5.50
N ALA A 112 -3.01 5.44 5.38
CA ALA A 112 -2.04 5.37 6.46
C ALA A 112 -1.58 6.78 6.90
N TRP A 113 -1.30 7.65 5.94
CA TRP A 113 -0.98 9.04 6.23
C TRP A 113 -2.13 9.76 6.94
N TRP A 114 -3.37 9.56 6.48
CA TRP A 114 -4.59 10.13 7.07
C TRP A 114 -4.84 9.66 8.52
N GLY A 115 -4.48 8.44 8.86
CA GLY A 115 -4.63 7.89 10.22
C GLY A 115 -3.92 8.70 11.30
N ARG A 116 -2.83 9.40 10.93
CA ARG A 116 -1.92 10.13 11.84
C ARG A 116 -1.21 9.25 12.87
N ALA A 117 -1.10 7.96 12.57
CA ALA A 117 -0.21 7.02 13.25
C ALA A 117 1.18 7.01 12.60
N PRO A 118 2.19 6.42 13.27
CA PRO A 118 3.36 5.87 12.60
C PRO A 118 2.94 4.79 11.60
N TYR A 119 3.59 4.77 10.44
CA TYR A 119 3.29 3.80 9.40
C TYR A 119 4.51 3.26 8.67
N GLY A 120 4.38 2.04 8.16
CA GLY A 120 5.26 1.46 7.14
C GLY A 120 4.51 1.31 5.82
N PHE A 121 5.25 1.29 4.71
CA PHE A 121 4.69 1.11 3.37
C PHE A 121 5.41 0.00 2.61
N VAL A 122 4.65 -0.89 1.97
CA VAL A 122 5.13 -1.97 1.13
C VAL A 122 4.63 -1.72 -0.29
N GLY A 123 5.55 -1.36 -1.19
CA GLY A 123 5.23 -1.10 -2.59
C GLY A 123 5.16 -2.41 -3.37
N THR A 124 3.99 -2.75 -3.91
CA THR A 124 3.77 -4.04 -4.59
C THR A 124 4.00 -3.94 -6.10
N ALA A 125 3.35 -2.99 -6.76
CA ALA A 125 3.28 -2.98 -8.23
C ALA A 125 4.36 -2.11 -8.93
N LYS A 126 5.04 -1.22 -8.20
CA LYS A 126 5.97 -0.24 -8.77
C LYS A 126 7.42 -0.71 -8.81
N SER A 127 8.06 -0.50 -9.94
CA SER A 127 9.46 -0.86 -10.17
C SER A 127 10.14 0.18 -11.08
N GLU A 128 11.35 0.59 -10.73
CA GLU A 128 12.17 1.43 -11.61
C GLU A 128 12.53 0.72 -12.93
N TYR A 129 12.46 -0.62 -12.97
CA TYR A 129 12.65 -1.40 -14.20
C TYR A 129 11.66 -1.05 -15.32
N TYR A 130 10.57 -0.35 -15.02
CA TYR A 130 9.65 0.17 -16.05
C TYR A 130 10.21 1.39 -16.79
N LEU A 131 11.08 2.17 -16.14
CA LEU A 131 11.64 3.39 -16.72
C LEU A 131 13.07 3.19 -17.22
N ARG A 132 13.82 2.28 -16.61
CA ARG A 132 15.25 2.10 -16.84
C ARG A 132 15.72 0.70 -16.48
N ASP A 133 16.80 0.26 -17.10
CA ASP A 133 17.55 -0.93 -16.71
C ASP A 133 18.98 -0.54 -16.30
N GLU A 134 19.87 -1.53 -16.15
CA GLU A 134 21.28 -1.32 -15.83
C GLU A 134 22.05 -0.56 -16.93
N SER A 135 21.51 -0.49 -18.15
CA SER A 135 22.11 0.17 -19.31
C SER A 135 21.62 1.61 -19.50
N GLY A 136 20.54 2.02 -18.84
CA GLY A 136 20.02 3.39 -18.85
C GLY A 136 18.51 3.48 -18.99
N VAL A 137 18.01 4.65 -19.41
CA VAL A 137 16.58 4.90 -19.59
C VAL A 137 16.07 4.15 -20.82
N LEU A 138 14.97 3.41 -20.66
CA LEU A 138 14.37 2.62 -21.74
C LEU A 138 13.76 3.55 -22.80
N THR A 139 13.94 3.22 -24.08
CA THR A 139 13.46 4.02 -25.23
C THR A 139 11.95 3.88 -25.47
N ARG A 140 11.31 2.88 -24.86
CA ARG A 140 9.85 2.65 -24.91
C ARG A 140 9.16 3.40 -23.77
N CYS A 141 9.12 4.72 -23.84
CA CYS A 141 8.30 5.50 -22.91
C CYS A 141 7.00 5.94 -23.61
N THR A 142 5.88 5.37 -23.19
CA THR A 142 4.56 5.98 -23.32
C THR A 142 4.58 7.40 -22.72
N TRP A 143 3.61 8.24 -23.08
CA TRP A 143 3.57 9.63 -22.59
C TRP A 143 3.57 9.71 -21.04
N PHE A 144 2.92 8.75 -20.38
CA PHE A 144 2.90 8.63 -18.93
C PHE A 144 4.28 8.31 -18.34
N GLU A 145 5.00 7.35 -18.94
CA GLU A 145 6.38 6.98 -18.55
C GLU A 145 7.40 8.11 -18.84
N ARG A 146 7.14 8.97 -19.84
CA ARG A 146 7.95 10.20 -20.03
C ARG A 146 7.74 11.21 -18.91
N MET A 147 6.50 11.39 -18.44
CA MET A 147 6.22 12.23 -17.29
C MET A 147 6.85 11.67 -16.00
N GLU A 148 6.80 10.36 -15.79
CA GLU A 148 7.45 9.71 -14.64
C GLU A 148 8.98 9.76 -14.72
N SER A 149 9.57 9.59 -15.91
CA SER A 149 11.00 9.83 -16.15
C SER A 149 11.39 11.28 -15.87
N TRP A 150 10.55 12.25 -16.24
CA TRP A 150 10.77 13.66 -15.89
C TRP A 150 10.67 13.90 -14.38
N ALA A 151 9.78 13.20 -13.69
CA ALA A 151 9.68 13.23 -12.22
C ALA A 151 10.83 12.47 -11.52
N GLY A 152 11.69 11.77 -12.25
CA GLY A 152 12.93 11.15 -11.79
C GLY A 152 12.79 9.76 -11.16
N SER A 153 11.57 9.25 -10.96
CA SER A 153 11.29 7.94 -10.35
C SER A 153 9.86 7.47 -10.65
N VAL A 154 9.64 6.16 -10.63
CA VAL A 154 8.31 5.50 -10.71
C VAL A 154 7.39 5.88 -9.55
N TYR A 155 7.96 6.34 -8.43
CA TYR A 155 7.22 6.97 -7.35
C TYR A 155 7.01 8.44 -7.67
N SER A 156 5.75 8.85 -7.84
CA SER A 156 5.36 10.23 -8.10
C SER A 156 5.82 11.17 -6.97
N PRO A 157 5.94 12.48 -7.23
CA PRO A 157 6.31 13.44 -6.19
C PRO A 157 5.40 13.40 -4.96
N LEU A 158 4.10 13.12 -5.13
CA LEU A 158 3.15 12.97 -4.04
C LEU A 158 3.45 11.72 -3.21
N GLU A 159 3.70 10.57 -3.85
CA GLU A 159 4.06 9.34 -3.14
C GLU A 159 5.37 9.52 -2.37
N ARG A 160 6.39 10.12 -3.00
CA ARG A 160 7.67 10.45 -2.35
C ARG A 160 7.47 11.36 -1.16
N TRP A 161 6.61 12.37 -1.28
CA TRP A 161 6.26 13.24 -0.15
C TRP A 161 5.57 12.48 0.99
N LEU A 162 4.68 11.53 0.68
CA LEU A 162 4.00 10.70 1.69
C LEU A 162 4.97 9.75 2.39
N ILE A 163 5.81 9.03 1.64
CA ILE A 163 6.77 8.09 2.24
C ILE A 163 7.97 8.78 2.90
N GLY A 164 8.27 10.05 2.55
CA GLY A 164 9.29 10.87 3.19
C GLY A 164 8.80 11.61 4.45
N ARG A 165 7.57 11.40 4.92
CA ARG A 165 7.10 12.03 6.16
C ARG A 165 7.76 11.40 7.37
N SER A 166 7.99 12.19 8.42
CA SER A 166 8.53 11.72 9.71
C SER A 166 7.72 10.62 10.41
N ARG A 167 6.46 10.40 10.02
CA ARG A 167 5.62 9.30 10.53
C ARG A 167 5.78 8.01 9.72
N CYS A 168 6.32 8.09 8.51
CA CYS A 168 6.69 6.91 7.74
C CYS A 168 8.03 6.43 8.28
N HIS A 169 8.06 5.26 8.90
CA HIS A 169 9.28 4.74 9.53
C HIS A 169 9.97 3.66 8.69
N ALA A 170 9.26 3.10 7.71
CA ALA A 170 9.80 2.06 6.85
C ALA A 170 9.11 2.03 5.49
N VAL A 171 9.90 1.90 4.44
CA VAL A 171 9.46 1.69 3.07
C VAL A 171 10.13 0.43 2.55
N PHE A 172 9.34 -0.52 2.04
CA PHE A 172 9.79 -1.78 1.46
C PHE A 172 9.44 -1.78 -0.03
N PRO A 173 10.38 -1.39 -0.92
CA PRO A 173 10.16 -1.41 -2.35
C PRO A 173 10.12 -2.84 -2.90
N ARG A 174 9.64 -2.97 -4.13
CA ARG A 174 9.52 -4.26 -4.82
C ARG A 174 10.87 -4.92 -5.13
N ASP A 175 11.89 -4.11 -5.42
CA ASP A 175 13.18 -4.56 -5.94
C ASP A 175 14.32 -3.60 -5.57
N HIS A 176 15.55 -4.12 -5.70
CA HIS A 176 16.79 -3.44 -5.36
C HIS A 176 16.99 -2.12 -6.13
N LEU A 177 16.72 -2.11 -7.44
CA LEU A 177 16.91 -0.91 -8.26
C LEU A 177 16.02 0.23 -7.77
N THR A 178 14.76 -0.08 -7.47
CA THR A 178 13.80 0.85 -6.89
C THR A 178 14.25 1.35 -5.52
N ALA A 179 14.79 0.47 -4.67
CA ALA A 179 15.34 0.86 -3.38
C ALA A 179 16.52 1.82 -3.51
N MET A 180 17.47 1.56 -4.43
CA MET A 180 18.59 2.46 -4.68
C MET A 180 18.14 3.85 -5.12
N PHE A 181 17.12 3.92 -5.97
CA PHE A 181 16.60 5.21 -6.43
C PHE A 181 15.91 5.97 -5.31
N LEU A 182 15.05 5.33 -4.52
CA LEU A 182 14.37 5.98 -3.41
C LEU A 182 15.34 6.49 -2.33
N ARG A 183 16.48 5.83 -2.13
CA ARG A 183 17.57 6.28 -1.22
C ARG A 183 18.25 7.58 -1.64
N LYS A 184 18.01 8.09 -2.85
CA LYS A 184 18.47 9.43 -3.27
C LYS A 184 17.74 10.55 -2.52
N TRP A 185 16.60 10.23 -1.89
CA TRP A 185 15.84 11.11 -1.03
C TRP A 185 15.92 10.64 0.43
N ASP A 186 15.60 11.53 1.37
CA ASP A 186 15.54 11.23 2.80
C ASP A 186 14.29 10.39 3.15
N ILE A 187 14.32 9.12 2.75
CA ILE A 187 13.23 8.14 2.89
C ILE A 187 13.80 6.90 3.60
N PRO A 188 13.12 6.35 4.63
CA PRO A 188 13.60 5.18 5.36
C PRO A 188 13.37 3.88 4.57
N VAL A 189 14.22 3.64 3.57
CA VAL A 189 14.09 2.52 2.63
C VAL A 189 14.82 1.27 3.12
N PHE A 190 14.08 0.17 3.24
CA PHE A 190 14.55 -1.17 3.57
C PHE A 190 14.46 -2.06 2.34
N ASP A 191 15.59 -2.65 1.98
CA ASP A 191 15.74 -3.52 0.81
C ASP A 191 15.94 -4.95 1.30
N LEU A 192 14.84 -5.70 1.35
CA LEU A 192 14.76 -7.02 1.99
C LEU A 192 14.33 -8.13 1.02
N GLY A 193 14.48 -7.89 -0.29
CA GLY A 193 13.95 -8.77 -1.34
C GLY A 193 12.58 -8.32 -1.85
N ASN A 194 11.94 -9.17 -2.65
CA ASN A 194 10.66 -8.90 -3.27
C ASN A 194 9.52 -9.25 -2.32
N PRO A 195 8.80 -8.25 -1.75
CA PRO A 195 7.75 -8.48 -0.76
C PRO A 195 6.57 -9.31 -1.28
N MET A 196 6.44 -9.47 -2.60
CA MET A 196 5.38 -10.28 -3.20
C MET A 196 5.77 -11.75 -3.35
N MET A 197 7.05 -12.04 -3.58
CA MET A 197 7.53 -13.36 -3.97
C MET A 197 8.21 -14.08 -2.81
N ASP A 198 8.94 -13.33 -1.99
CA ASP A 198 9.76 -13.88 -0.94
C ASP A 198 8.87 -14.17 0.28
N GLY A 199 8.68 -15.45 0.58
CA GLY A 199 7.99 -15.89 1.79
C GLY A 199 8.93 -15.74 2.98
N PHE A 200 8.62 -14.83 3.89
CA PHE A 200 9.32 -14.70 5.18
C PHE A 200 8.76 -15.69 6.21
#